data_AF-A0A0S4IJM1-F1
#
_entry.id   AF-A0A0S4IJM1-F1
#
_cell.length_a   1.000
_cell.length_b   1.000
_cell.length_c   1.000
_cell.angle_alpha   90.00
_cell.angle_beta   90.00
_cell.angle_gamma   90.00
#
_symmetry.space_group_name_H-M   'P 1'
#
loop_
_entity.id
_entity.type
_entity.pdbx_description
1 polymer ?
#
loop_
_entity_poly.entity_id
_entity_poly.type
_entity_poly.pdbx_seq_one_letter_code
_entity_poly.pdbx_strand_id
1 'polypeptide(L)'
;KQPSPFAKDFVSIFTLGDGSVNNGHYLSGENLANFAAFRNHRVPLLTCITDNGISISLRTHQYLQKSFLKRWQCKVIQARGDNAVDLMLRSHEALAYVRSNRKPAVLLVTDITRRFGHAATDRQAAYMTADEIRRRQATCAVTSLCSELVNANLYTAAEIRTRLEELHELTMDAFDTAHAEPKLSSREELVDRVSAPLLPMQAPYTQPPFLELTPQTPVPNVVSSTTGITGAAAHVMRKHMTKIFDDAMTSQPDIVYIGEDVQHGGYYMVTDGLDKKHPGRVQDFPPDETSLVGVGMGYRHSGLLPIVEIPYAKYLDCAMDMFTEACVMNFLSNGKQPNGMVFRLQGFAGGVFGGNYHTHNMLHMPPGFDVVCYSNGRDYARGMRYAIQQARGGRVSMFVDCTELLNLREVQRGVPWEMAYTADTEFCTYDDVFVYRGKATTHEAAQVDAKRLLIVTYGNGVPLALQAQEQLLQENRLEVDVCDCPLLSSVPAGLEALVGSGAYDRVLFADVCKEGQNPLSSHMVILMNRGKLGNGSIKSRCIAAPRTYNPLGNTLTFLNLHDIVRGVHEL
;
A
#
# COMPACT_ATOMS: atom_id res chain seq x y z
N LYS A 1 3.68 -1.99 -26.91
CA LYS A 1 3.75 -0.71 -26.18
C LYS A 1 2.35 -0.14 -26.09
N GLN A 2 1.76 -0.01 -24.90
CA GLN A 2 0.52 0.74 -24.76
C GLN A 2 0.77 2.21 -25.14
N PRO A 3 -0.16 2.87 -25.85
CA PRO A 3 -0.09 4.30 -26.07
C PRO A 3 -0.21 5.02 -24.72
N SER A 4 0.67 5.98 -24.46
CA SER A 4 0.56 6.83 -23.27
C SER A 4 -0.75 7.63 -23.36
N PRO A 5 -1.51 7.77 -22.25
CA PRO A 5 -2.69 8.65 -22.23
C PRO A 5 -2.30 10.13 -22.32
N PHE A 6 -1.01 10.45 -22.16
CA PHE A 6 -0.51 11.81 -22.19
C PHE A 6 -0.02 12.20 -23.59
N ALA A 7 -0.28 13.46 -23.96
CA ALA A 7 0.28 14.06 -25.16
C ALA A 7 1.82 14.02 -25.14
N LYS A 8 2.45 13.97 -26.32
CA LYS A 8 3.93 13.86 -26.43
C LYS A 8 4.66 15.03 -25.76
N ASP A 9 4.03 16.20 -25.70
CA ASP A 9 4.52 17.44 -25.11
C ASP A 9 3.95 17.71 -23.70
N PHE A 10 3.32 16.70 -23.06
CA PHE A 10 2.82 16.80 -21.69
C PHE A 10 3.92 17.23 -20.71
N VAL A 11 3.55 18.10 -19.77
CA VAL A 11 4.39 18.58 -18.67
C VAL A 11 3.63 18.37 -17.37
N SER A 12 4.31 17.79 -16.38
CA SER A 12 3.82 17.74 -15.01
C SER A 12 4.26 19.01 -14.28
N ILE A 13 3.32 19.72 -13.67
CA ILE A 13 3.61 20.90 -12.87
C ILE A 13 3.41 20.54 -11.40
N PHE A 14 4.41 20.79 -10.58
CA PHE A 14 4.36 20.61 -9.14
C PHE A 14 4.60 21.96 -8.46
N THR A 15 3.78 22.32 -7.48
CA THR A 15 3.84 23.63 -6.81
C THR A 15 4.08 23.48 -5.32
N LEU A 16 4.97 24.29 -4.75
CA LEU A 16 5.23 24.31 -3.31
C LEU A 16 5.72 25.68 -2.81
N GLY A 17 5.61 25.89 -1.50
CA GLY A 17 6.19 27.05 -0.82
C GLY A 17 7.68 26.89 -0.53
N ASP A 18 8.37 28.00 -0.30
CA ASP A 18 9.79 28.06 0.07
C ASP A 18 10.13 27.24 1.31
N GLY A 19 9.26 27.20 2.31
CA GLY A 19 9.45 26.35 3.49
C GLY A 19 9.39 24.85 3.21
N SER A 20 8.47 24.46 2.31
CA SER A 20 8.16 23.06 2.00
C SER A 20 9.26 22.34 1.25
N VAL A 21 10.25 23.06 0.70
CA VAL A 21 11.43 22.46 0.04
C VAL A 21 12.26 21.59 0.99
N ASN A 22 12.07 21.72 2.30
CA ASN A 22 12.74 20.92 3.32
C ASN A 22 11.97 19.64 3.68
N ASN A 23 10.78 19.43 3.12
CA ASN A 23 9.98 18.25 3.40
C ASN A 23 10.64 17.00 2.78
N GLY A 24 10.68 15.89 3.54
CA GLY A 24 11.29 14.63 3.11
C GLY A 24 10.73 14.10 1.80
N HIS A 25 9.41 14.18 1.59
CA HIS A 25 8.78 13.67 0.37
C HIS A 25 9.20 14.45 -0.88
N TYR A 26 9.32 15.79 -0.76
CA TYR A 26 9.81 16.60 -1.86
C TYR A 26 11.27 16.28 -2.18
N LEU A 27 12.12 16.11 -1.16
CA LEU A 27 13.52 15.74 -1.35
C LEU A 27 13.67 14.38 -2.04
N SER A 28 12.89 13.39 -1.61
CA SER A 28 12.79 12.06 -2.24
C SER A 28 12.37 12.18 -3.71
N GLY A 29 11.26 12.86 -4.00
CA GLY A 29 10.73 13.01 -5.36
C GLY A 29 11.65 13.80 -6.30
N GLU A 30 12.24 14.91 -5.82
CA GLU A 30 13.20 15.71 -6.59
C GLU A 30 14.48 14.91 -6.86
N ASN A 31 14.99 14.16 -5.88
CA ASN A 31 16.14 13.29 -6.06
C ASN A 31 15.86 12.20 -7.12
N LEU A 32 14.70 11.53 -7.06
CA LEU A 32 14.30 10.55 -8.06
C LEU A 32 14.17 11.18 -9.46
N ALA A 33 13.56 12.36 -9.57
CA ALA A 33 13.42 13.06 -10.85
C ALA A 33 14.79 13.37 -11.49
N ASN A 34 15.75 13.84 -10.68
CA ASN A 34 17.12 14.10 -11.14
C ASN A 34 17.87 12.81 -11.48
N PHE A 35 17.73 11.75 -10.69
CA PHE A 35 18.30 10.43 -10.99
C PHE A 35 17.76 9.87 -12.30
N ALA A 36 16.45 9.91 -12.52
CA ALA A 36 15.81 9.47 -13.75
C ALA A 36 16.30 10.29 -14.96
N ALA A 37 16.42 11.62 -14.82
CA ALA A 37 16.98 12.47 -15.87
C ALA A 37 18.46 12.16 -16.17
N PHE A 38 19.27 11.88 -15.16
CA PHE A 38 20.67 11.44 -15.32
C PHE A 38 20.77 10.12 -16.08
N ARG A 39 19.83 9.21 -15.85
CA ARG A 39 19.67 7.94 -16.58
C ARG A 39 19.03 8.10 -17.97
N ASN A 40 18.87 9.33 -18.46
CA ASN A 40 18.27 9.68 -19.76
C ASN A 40 16.78 9.32 -19.90
N HIS A 41 16.05 9.14 -18.78
CA HIS A 41 14.59 9.10 -18.84
C HIS A 41 14.03 10.50 -19.12
N ARG A 42 12.88 10.55 -19.79
CA ARG A 42 12.15 11.79 -20.06
C ARG A 42 11.37 12.18 -18.81
N VAL A 43 11.78 13.27 -18.16
CA VAL A 43 11.16 13.76 -16.93
C VAL A 43 10.68 15.20 -17.18
N PRO A 44 9.52 15.40 -17.83
CA PRO A 44 8.99 16.72 -18.15
C PRO A 44 8.35 17.36 -16.90
N LEU A 45 9.14 17.60 -15.86
CA LEU A 45 8.69 18.16 -14.58
C LEU A 45 9.05 19.64 -14.49
N LEU A 46 8.05 20.49 -14.20
CA LEU A 46 8.25 21.87 -13.80
C LEU A 46 7.86 22.04 -12.34
N THR A 47 8.85 22.30 -11.49
CA THR A 47 8.64 22.60 -10.07
C THR A 47 8.53 24.10 -9.87
N CYS A 48 7.37 24.60 -9.48
CA CYS A 48 7.12 26.01 -9.17
C CYS A 48 7.24 26.25 -7.67
N ILE A 49 8.24 27.03 -7.25
CA ILE A 49 8.48 27.37 -5.85
C ILE A 49 8.11 28.83 -5.62
N THR A 50 7.12 29.08 -4.76
CA THR A 50 6.76 30.45 -4.34
C THR A 50 7.52 30.82 -3.07
N ASP A 51 8.36 31.85 -3.14
CA ASP A 51 9.14 32.35 -2.01
C ASP A 51 8.62 33.67 -1.45
N ASN A 52 7.88 33.57 -0.34
CA ASN A 52 7.38 34.73 0.40
C ASN A 52 8.29 35.11 1.60
N GLY A 53 9.43 34.44 1.74
CA GLY A 53 10.45 34.66 2.78
C GLY A 53 10.07 34.13 4.17
N ILE A 54 8.95 33.42 4.33
CA ILE A 54 8.47 32.93 5.62
C ILE A 54 7.65 31.63 5.53
N SER A 55 8.12 30.60 6.25
CA SER A 55 7.41 29.34 6.43
C SER A 55 6.66 29.33 7.76
N ILE A 56 5.33 29.46 7.71
CA ILE A 56 4.49 29.66 8.90
C ILE A 56 4.95 30.93 9.64
N SER A 57 5.72 30.80 10.72
CA SER A 57 6.35 31.88 11.50
C SER A 57 7.87 31.94 11.33
N LEU A 58 8.49 30.94 10.69
CA LEU A 58 9.94 30.82 10.52
C LEU A 58 10.41 31.60 9.30
N ARG A 59 11.29 32.59 9.51
CA ARG A 59 11.96 33.31 8.41
C ARG A 59 12.93 32.37 7.69
N THR A 60 12.92 32.40 6.36
CA THR A 60 13.74 31.47 5.56
C THR A 60 15.16 31.95 5.31
N HIS A 61 15.47 33.22 5.64
CA HIS A 61 16.80 33.82 5.53
C HIS A 61 17.49 33.63 4.16
N GLN A 62 16.69 33.53 3.08
CA GLN A 62 17.15 33.28 1.71
C GLN A 62 17.94 31.96 1.55
N TYR A 63 17.71 30.97 2.43
CA TYR A 63 18.36 29.65 2.36
C TYR A 63 18.08 28.96 1.02
N LEU A 64 16.85 29.08 0.52
CA LEU A 64 16.42 28.52 -0.76
C LEU A 64 17.34 28.95 -1.91
N GLN A 65 17.52 30.26 -2.10
CA GLN A 65 18.31 30.81 -3.20
C GLN A 65 19.81 30.69 -2.95
N LYS A 66 20.26 30.95 -1.72
CA LYS A 66 21.69 31.03 -1.41
C LYS A 66 22.35 29.65 -1.33
N SER A 67 21.59 28.60 -1.01
CA SER A 67 22.12 27.26 -0.74
C SER A 67 21.33 26.16 -1.44
N PHE A 68 20.03 26.02 -1.19
CA PHE A 68 19.25 24.85 -1.61
C PHE A 68 19.27 24.62 -3.12
N LEU A 69 18.92 25.64 -3.91
CA LEU A 69 18.83 25.52 -5.38
C LEU A 69 20.19 25.29 -6.05
N LYS A 70 21.31 25.58 -5.38
CA LYS A 70 22.65 25.32 -5.92
C LYS A 70 23.03 23.84 -5.88
N ARG A 71 22.31 23.02 -5.10
CA ARG A 71 22.58 21.57 -4.95
C ARG A 71 22.03 20.78 -6.13
N TRP A 72 20.90 21.22 -6.67
CA TRP A 72 20.18 20.54 -7.73
C TRP A 72 20.69 21.07 -9.07
N GLN A 73 21.34 20.22 -9.87
CA GLN A 73 21.91 20.60 -11.18
C GLN A 73 20.84 20.81 -12.27
N CYS A 74 19.70 21.42 -11.91
CA CYS A 74 18.56 21.64 -12.77
C CYS A 74 18.48 23.11 -13.23
N LYS A 75 17.76 23.36 -14.32
CA LYS A 75 17.54 24.71 -14.83
C LYS A 75 16.62 25.46 -13.88
N VAL A 76 17.11 26.56 -13.31
CA VAL A 76 16.30 27.49 -12.51
C VAL A 76 15.98 28.72 -13.36
N ILE A 77 14.70 29.09 -13.41
CA ILE A 77 14.20 30.31 -14.03
C ILE A 77 13.53 31.11 -12.92
N GLN A 78 14.01 32.32 -12.68
CA GLN A 78 13.45 33.19 -11.66
C GLN A 78 12.42 34.14 -12.28
N ALA A 79 11.33 34.35 -11.55
CA ALA A 79 10.26 35.27 -11.90
C ALA A 79 9.89 36.13 -10.69
N ARG A 80 9.48 37.37 -10.96
CA ARG A 80 8.93 38.26 -9.94
C ARG A 80 7.43 38.03 -9.76
N GLY A 81 7.02 37.62 -8.56
CA GLY A 81 5.62 37.39 -8.21
C GLY A 81 4.79 38.67 -8.07
N ASP A 82 5.44 39.82 -7.91
CA ASP A 82 4.79 41.14 -7.87
C ASP A 82 4.63 41.80 -9.25
N ASN A 83 5.16 41.16 -10.31
CA ASN A 83 5.05 41.62 -11.69
C ASN A 83 4.42 40.51 -12.55
N ALA A 84 3.13 40.67 -12.88
CA ALA A 84 2.38 39.66 -13.59
C ALA A 84 2.89 39.38 -15.02
N VAL A 85 3.44 40.40 -15.69
CA VAL A 85 4.01 40.26 -17.05
C VAL A 85 5.28 39.43 -17.02
N ASP A 86 6.21 39.73 -16.09
CA ASP A 86 7.43 38.94 -15.91
C ASP A 86 7.09 37.50 -15.52
N LEU A 87 6.18 37.30 -14.55
CA LEU A 87 5.73 35.97 -14.15
C LEU A 87 5.17 35.17 -15.34
N MET A 88 4.36 35.80 -16.19
CA MET A 88 3.81 35.14 -17.37
C MET A 88 4.91 34.79 -18.39
N LEU A 89 5.82 35.72 -18.70
CA LEU A 89 6.92 35.48 -19.65
C LEU A 89 7.87 34.36 -19.17
N ARG A 90 8.25 34.39 -17.89
CA ARG A 90 9.15 33.39 -17.29
C ARG A 90 8.50 32.03 -17.16
N SER A 91 7.18 31.98 -16.90
CA SER A 91 6.42 30.73 -16.93
C SER A 91 6.41 30.11 -18.32
N HIS A 92 6.23 30.91 -19.38
CA HIS A 92 6.30 30.43 -20.77
C HIS A 92 7.70 29.91 -21.11
N GLU A 93 8.75 30.63 -20.70
CA GLU A 93 10.15 30.19 -20.87
C GLU A 93 10.39 28.83 -20.20
N ALA A 94 9.93 28.67 -18.96
CA ALA A 94 10.10 27.44 -18.20
C ALA A 94 9.35 26.25 -18.82
N LEU A 95 8.10 26.46 -19.23
CA LEU A 95 7.32 25.44 -19.93
C LEU A 95 7.96 25.05 -21.27
N ALA A 96 8.44 26.03 -22.05
CA ALA A 96 9.12 25.77 -23.31
C ALA A 96 10.41 24.95 -23.12
N TYR A 97 11.18 25.27 -22.08
CA TYR A 97 12.37 24.51 -21.71
C TYR A 97 12.02 23.06 -21.37
N VAL A 98 11.05 22.83 -20.47
CA VAL A 98 10.68 21.48 -20.01
C VAL A 98 10.09 20.65 -21.16
N ARG A 99 9.27 21.25 -22.02
CA ARG A 99 8.72 20.58 -23.22
C ARG A 99 9.81 20.15 -24.18
N SER A 100 10.75 21.03 -24.48
CA SER A 100 11.79 20.80 -25.49
C SER A 100 12.87 19.84 -25.00
N ASN A 101 13.30 19.98 -23.74
CA ASN A 101 14.41 19.21 -23.19
C ASN A 101 13.98 17.92 -22.50
N ARG A 102 12.71 17.82 -22.10
CA ARG A 102 12.16 16.67 -21.34
C ARG A 102 12.95 16.38 -20.05
N LYS A 103 13.38 17.45 -19.37
CA LYS A 103 14.17 17.43 -18.13
C LYS A 103 13.50 18.28 -17.05
N PRO A 104 13.77 18.00 -15.75
CA PRO A 104 13.27 18.81 -14.65
C PRO A 104 13.77 20.26 -14.74
N ALA A 105 12.92 21.20 -14.35
CA ALA A 105 13.28 22.60 -14.16
C ALA A 105 12.51 23.20 -12.98
N VAL A 106 13.06 24.28 -12.43
CA VAL A 106 12.46 25.05 -11.34
C VAL A 106 12.05 26.43 -11.86
N LEU A 107 10.79 26.80 -11.65
CA LEU A 107 10.33 28.18 -11.71
C LEU A 107 10.32 28.74 -10.28
N LEU A 108 11.27 29.61 -9.96
CA LEU A 108 11.35 30.27 -8.67
C LEU A 108 10.60 31.61 -8.74
N VAL A 109 9.49 31.74 -8.03
CA VAL A 109 8.71 32.97 -7.93
C VAL A 109 9.12 33.71 -6.66
N THR A 110 9.91 34.77 -6.81
CA THR A 110 10.34 35.65 -5.70
C THR A 110 9.42 36.84 -5.53
N ASP A 111 9.65 37.64 -4.49
CA ASP A 111 8.95 38.92 -4.28
C ASP A 111 7.42 38.77 -4.13
N ILE A 112 6.94 37.56 -3.84
CA ILE A 112 5.53 37.30 -3.55
C ILE A 112 5.24 37.64 -2.09
N THR A 113 4.19 38.45 -1.88
CA THR A 113 3.83 38.88 -0.52
C THR A 113 2.72 38.01 0.04
N ARG A 114 3.01 37.26 1.11
CA ARG A 114 1.95 36.68 1.97
C ARG A 114 1.31 37.81 2.78
N ARG A 115 0.15 38.29 2.33
CA ARG A 115 -0.56 39.47 2.86
C ARG A 115 -1.05 39.28 4.30
N PHE A 116 -1.47 38.05 4.61
CA PHE A 116 -2.03 37.67 5.92
C PHE A 116 -1.11 36.69 6.66
N GLY A 117 -1.57 36.25 7.84
CA GLY A 117 -0.96 35.13 8.57
C GLY A 117 -0.92 33.83 7.75
N HIS A 118 -0.32 32.79 8.31
CA HIS A 118 -0.25 31.47 7.67
C HIS A 118 -1.64 30.89 7.36
N ALA A 119 -2.60 31.14 8.26
CA ALA A 119 -4.01 30.77 8.12
C ALA A 119 -4.89 31.95 8.56
N ALA A 120 -6.20 31.89 8.25
CA ALA A 120 -7.15 32.95 8.61
C ALA A 120 -7.21 33.24 10.12
N THR A 121 -6.94 32.23 10.95
CA THR A 121 -6.93 32.31 12.42
C THR A 121 -5.55 32.63 13.01
N ASP A 122 -4.51 32.78 12.17
CA ASP A 122 -3.14 32.97 12.62
C ASP A 122 -2.88 34.39 13.15
N ARG A 123 -2.09 34.49 14.22
CA ARG A 123 -1.75 35.76 14.87
C ARG A 123 -0.41 36.28 14.35
N GLN A 124 -0.44 36.93 13.19
CA GLN A 124 0.76 37.46 12.51
C GLN A 124 1.64 38.36 13.39
N ALA A 125 1.03 39.14 14.30
CA ALA A 125 1.73 40.01 15.25
C ALA A 125 2.63 39.26 16.25
N ALA A 126 2.54 37.92 16.34
CA ALA A 126 3.41 37.11 17.19
C ALA A 126 4.83 36.96 16.62
N TYR A 127 5.03 37.17 15.31
CA TYR A 127 6.31 36.93 14.63
C TYR A 127 6.68 38.00 13.57
N MET A 128 5.82 39.00 13.37
CA MET A 128 6.09 40.17 12.52
C MET A 128 5.82 41.47 13.27
N THR A 129 6.58 42.51 12.94
CA THR A 129 6.35 43.86 13.48
C THR A 129 5.12 44.51 12.84
N ALA A 130 4.52 45.50 13.51
CA ALA A 130 3.40 46.25 12.96
C ALA A 130 3.73 46.93 11.62
N ASP A 131 4.97 47.40 11.44
CA ASP A 131 5.46 47.97 10.18
C ASP A 131 5.56 46.93 9.07
N GLU A 132 6.06 45.73 9.38
CA GLU A 132 6.10 44.63 8.41
C GLU A 132 4.70 44.23 7.96
N ILE A 133 3.76 44.12 8.89
CA ILE A 133 2.35 43.79 8.60
C ILE A 133 1.74 44.87 7.71
N ARG A 134 1.88 46.16 8.06
CA ARG A 134 1.37 47.27 7.26
C ARG A 134 1.94 47.27 5.84
N ARG A 135 3.26 47.09 5.68
CA ARG A 135 3.91 47.02 4.37
C ARG A 135 3.37 45.86 3.54
N ARG A 136 3.25 44.66 4.12
CA ARG A 136 2.70 43.49 3.41
C ARG A 136 1.24 43.68 3.02
N GLN A 137 0.43 44.33 3.85
CA GLN A 137 -0.97 44.62 3.55
C GLN A 137 -1.14 45.63 2.40
N ALA A 138 -0.18 46.54 2.23
CA ALA A 138 -0.17 47.55 1.18
C ALA A 138 0.29 47.01 -0.19
N THR A 139 0.99 45.88 -0.24
CA THR A 139 1.44 45.27 -1.49
C THR A 139 0.34 44.38 -2.09
N CYS A 140 -0.05 44.63 -3.34
CA CYS A 140 -1.03 43.84 -4.07
C CYS A 140 -0.65 43.74 -5.56
N ALA A 141 -0.21 42.56 -6.00
CA ALA A 141 0.18 42.31 -7.39
C ALA A 141 -0.97 42.56 -8.39
N VAL A 142 -2.21 42.30 -7.98
CA VAL A 142 -3.40 42.57 -8.80
C VAL A 142 -3.58 44.08 -9.02
N THR A 143 -3.41 44.89 -7.98
CA THR A 143 -3.51 46.36 -8.10
C THR A 143 -2.39 46.93 -8.97
N SER A 144 -1.17 46.39 -8.86
CA SER A 144 -0.06 46.75 -9.75
C SER A 144 -0.38 46.42 -11.21
N LEU A 145 -0.86 45.21 -11.50
CA LEU A 145 -1.27 44.81 -12.85
C LEU A 145 -2.39 45.72 -13.40
N CYS A 146 -3.41 46.02 -12.60
CA CYS A 146 -4.48 46.93 -13.03
C CYS A 146 -3.92 48.31 -13.41
N SER A 147 -2.99 48.83 -12.62
CA SER A 147 -2.33 50.11 -12.89
C SER A 147 -1.49 50.06 -14.17
N GLU A 148 -0.75 48.97 -14.39
CA GLU A 148 0.03 48.75 -15.62
C GLU A 148 -0.86 48.69 -16.87
N LEU A 149 -2.00 47.99 -16.81
CA LEU A 149 -2.95 47.88 -17.92
C LEU A 149 -3.56 49.25 -18.30
N VAL A 150 -3.87 50.07 -17.30
CA VAL A 150 -4.38 51.44 -17.51
C VAL A 150 -3.29 52.33 -18.10
N ASN A 151 -2.08 52.29 -17.54
CA ASN A 151 -0.95 53.10 -18.01
C ASN A 151 -0.54 52.72 -19.44
N ALA A 152 -0.71 51.46 -19.83
CA ALA A 152 -0.48 50.96 -21.18
C ALA A 152 -1.62 51.29 -22.16
N ASN A 153 -2.69 51.95 -21.71
CA ASN A 153 -3.92 52.23 -22.48
C ASN A 153 -4.60 50.97 -23.05
N LEU A 154 -4.45 49.82 -22.39
CA LEU A 154 -5.11 48.57 -22.78
C LEU A 154 -6.51 48.44 -22.17
N TYR A 155 -6.72 49.10 -21.04
CA TYR A 155 -8.00 49.16 -20.34
C TYR A 155 -8.18 50.52 -19.67
N THR A 156 -9.43 50.94 -19.47
CA THR A 156 -9.79 52.01 -18.55
C THR A 156 -10.02 51.47 -17.14
N ALA A 157 -9.90 52.33 -16.12
CA ALA A 157 -10.19 51.94 -14.74
C ALA A 157 -11.65 51.49 -14.54
N ALA A 158 -12.59 52.04 -15.32
CA ALA A 158 -13.99 51.64 -15.28
C ALA A 158 -14.18 50.20 -15.80
N GLU A 159 -13.56 49.86 -16.93
CA GLU A 159 -13.62 48.50 -17.49
C GLU A 159 -12.99 47.47 -16.54
N ILE A 160 -11.86 47.80 -15.90
CA ILE A 160 -11.24 46.92 -14.90
C ILE A 160 -12.19 46.71 -13.71
N ARG A 161 -12.83 47.77 -13.21
CA ARG A 161 -13.77 47.65 -12.09
C ARG A 161 -14.93 46.75 -12.45
N THR A 162 -15.54 46.95 -13.62
CA THR A 162 -16.64 46.10 -14.09
C THR A 162 -16.22 44.63 -14.17
N ARG A 163 -15.01 44.32 -14.67
CA ARG A 163 -14.50 42.94 -14.66
C ARG A 163 -14.32 42.35 -13.27
N LEU A 164 -13.86 43.16 -12.30
CA LEU A 164 -13.71 42.70 -10.92
C LEU A 164 -15.08 42.46 -10.25
N GLU A 165 -16.08 43.28 -10.57
CA GLU A 165 -17.48 43.09 -10.14
C GLU A 165 -18.05 41.80 -10.74
N GLU A 166 -17.85 41.55 -12.03
CA GLU A 166 -18.24 40.28 -12.68
C GLU A 166 -17.59 39.05 -12.01
N LEU A 167 -16.30 39.11 -11.69
CA LEU A 167 -15.60 38.04 -10.97
C LEU A 167 -16.13 37.84 -9.55
N HIS A 168 -16.57 38.92 -8.89
CA HIS A 168 -17.19 38.85 -7.58
C HIS A 168 -18.52 38.09 -7.65
N GLU A 169 -19.41 38.46 -8.55
CA GLU A 169 -20.70 37.79 -8.73
C GLU A 169 -20.50 36.30 -9.09
N LEU A 170 -19.58 35.99 -10.02
CA LEU A 170 -19.22 34.60 -10.34
C LEU A 170 -18.74 33.81 -9.13
N THR A 171 -18.00 34.44 -8.21
CA THR A 171 -17.52 33.80 -6.98
C THR A 171 -18.66 33.56 -6.00
N MET A 172 -19.60 34.50 -5.88
CA MET A 172 -20.78 34.39 -5.02
C MET A 172 -21.72 33.29 -5.53
N ASP A 173 -21.99 33.24 -6.82
CA ASP A 173 -22.80 32.18 -7.45
C ASP A 173 -22.19 30.79 -7.21
N ALA A 174 -20.87 30.67 -7.37
CA ALA A 174 -20.15 29.43 -7.10
C ALA A 174 -20.23 29.02 -5.62
N PHE A 175 -20.15 29.99 -4.70
CA PHE A 175 -20.32 29.75 -3.27
C PHE A 175 -21.72 29.25 -2.94
N ASP A 176 -22.76 29.90 -3.45
CA ASP A 176 -24.16 29.51 -3.21
C ASP A 176 -24.45 28.11 -3.78
N THR A 177 -23.91 27.82 -4.96
CA THR A 177 -23.98 26.48 -5.57
C THR A 177 -23.35 25.43 -4.65
N ALA A 178 -22.10 25.65 -4.21
CA ALA A 178 -21.38 24.73 -3.32
C ALA A 178 -22.03 24.60 -1.94
N HIS A 179 -22.64 25.67 -1.44
CA HIS A 179 -23.39 25.67 -0.19
C HIS A 179 -24.64 24.79 -0.28
N ALA A 180 -25.37 24.88 -1.39
CA ALA A 180 -26.59 24.12 -1.66
C ALA A 180 -26.35 22.64 -2.00
N GLU A 181 -25.12 22.23 -2.31
CA GLU A 181 -24.80 20.82 -2.59
C GLU A 181 -25.20 19.91 -1.41
N PRO A 182 -25.84 18.75 -1.69
CA PRO A 182 -26.19 17.77 -0.67
C PRO A 182 -24.99 17.38 0.19
N LYS A 183 -25.15 17.47 1.51
CA LYS A 183 -24.13 17.05 2.48
C LYS A 183 -24.39 15.62 2.91
N LEU A 184 -23.32 14.94 3.29
CA LEU A 184 -23.38 13.62 3.92
C LEU A 184 -24.21 13.71 5.20
N SER A 185 -25.27 12.92 5.30
CA SER A 185 -26.22 12.98 6.43
C SER A 185 -26.22 11.74 7.31
N SER A 186 -25.43 10.71 6.98
CA SER A 186 -25.38 9.45 7.74
C SER A 186 -23.97 8.90 7.85
N ARG A 187 -23.76 8.05 8.86
CA ARG A 187 -22.50 7.33 9.06
C ARG A 187 -22.29 6.30 7.96
N GLU A 188 -23.36 5.66 7.53
CA GLU A 188 -23.37 4.60 6.52
C GLU A 188 -22.88 5.15 5.17
N GLU A 189 -23.36 6.33 4.76
CA GLU A 189 -22.89 7.01 3.55
C GLU A 189 -21.41 7.41 3.63
N LEU A 190 -20.95 7.85 4.82
CA LEU A 190 -19.53 8.14 5.06
C LEU A 190 -18.67 6.87 4.94
N VAL A 191 -19.11 5.77 5.55
CA VAL A 191 -18.39 4.49 5.50
C VAL A 191 -18.31 3.98 4.06
N ASP A 192 -19.38 4.02 3.29
CA ASP A 192 -19.38 3.57 1.89
C ASP A 192 -18.37 4.33 1.04
N ARG A 193 -18.28 5.67 1.21
CA ARG A 193 -17.29 6.51 0.51
C ARG A 193 -15.85 6.26 0.94
N VAL A 194 -15.59 6.04 2.23
CA VAL A 194 -14.25 5.73 2.74
C VAL A 194 -13.80 4.37 2.23
N SER A 195 -14.72 3.43 2.20
CA SER A 195 -14.38 2.01 2.10
C SER A 195 -14.23 1.50 0.69
N ALA A 196 -14.20 2.28 -0.40
CA ALA A 196 -13.90 1.83 -1.78
C ALA A 196 -14.46 0.43 -2.16
N PRO A 197 -15.78 0.18 -2.18
CA PRO A 197 -16.40 -1.15 -2.13
C PRO A 197 -15.76 -2.22 -3.05
N LEU A 198 -15.69 -3.46 -2.57
CA LEU A 198 -15.15 -4.58 -3.34
C LEU A 198 -15.96 -4.79 -4.63
N LEU A 199 -15.26 -4.99 -5.75
CA LEU A 199 -15.91 -5.35 -7.00
C LEU A 199 -16.57 -6.73 -6.88
N PRO A 200 -17.80 -6.90 -7.40
CA PRO A 200 -18.42 -8.21 -7.47
C PRO A 200 -17.58 -9.14 -8.36
N MET A 201 -17.56 -10.43 -8.04
CA MET A 201 -16.89 -11.42 -8.87
C MET A 201 -17.57 -11.54 -10.24
N GLN A 202 -16.78 -11.49 -11.31
CA GLN A 202 -17.28 -11.50 -12.69
C GLN A 202 -17.74 -12.90 -13.18
N ALA A 203 -17.32 -13.97 -12.49
CA ALA A 203 -17.77 -15.34 -12.72
C ALA A 203 -18.41 -15.89 -11.43
N PRO A 204 -19.37 -16.84 -11.50
CA PRO A 204 -19.98 -17.38 -10.31
C PRO A 204 -18.91 -18.07 -9.46
N TYR A 205 -18.56 -17.43 -8.34
CA TYR A 205 -17.81 -18.06 -7.28
C TYR A 205 -18.71 -19.11 -6.63
N THR A 206 -18.52 -20.37 -7.00
CA THR A 206 -19.32 -21.49 -6.49
C THR A 206 -18.61 -22.28 -5.39
N GLN A 207 -17.49 -21.77 -4.88
CA GLN A 207 -16.73 -22.46 -3.84
C GLN A 207 -17.36 -22.22 -2.47
N PRO A 208 -17.32 -23.21 -1.56
CA PRO A 208 -17.78 -23.04 -0.19
C PRO A 208 -16.92 -21.99 0.54
N PRO A 209 -17.46 -21.33 1.58
CA PRO A 209 -16.77 -20.25 2.33
C PRO A 209 -15.50 -20.71 3.06
N PHE A 210 -15.30 -22.02 3.17
CA PHE A 210 -14.03 -22.61 3.58
C PHE A 210 -13.76 -23.87 2.77
N LEU A 211 -12.50 -24.09 2.41
CA LEU A 211 -12.06 -25.23 1.61
C LEU A 211 -11.38 -26.27 2.50
N GLU A 212 -11.87 -27.50 2.45
CA GLU A 212 -11.17 -28.62 3.08
C GLU A 212 -9.95 -29.01 2.24
N LEU A 213 -8.79 -29.00 2.90
CA LEU A 213 -7.52 -29.43 2.33
C LEU A 213 -7.11 -30.74 2.99
N THR A 214 -6.83 -31.75 2.16
CA THR A 214 -6.05 -32.91 2.59
C THR A 214 -4.56 -32.58 2.48
N PRO A 215 -3.74 -32.89 3.50
CA PRO A 215 -2.28 -32.92 3.34
C PRO A 215 -1.97 -33.77 2.10
N GLN A 216 -1.30 -33.18 1.10
CA GLN A 216 -1.17 -33.85 -0.19
C GLN A 216 -0.39 -35.15 -0.03
N THR A 217 -0.90 -36.21 -0.65
CA THR A 217 -0.16 -37.46 -0.84
C THR A 217 1.08 -37.17 -1.70
N PRO A 218 2.22 -37.84 -1.49
CA PRO A 218 3.43 -37.58 -2.27
C PRO A 218 3.15 -37.67 -3.76
N VAL A 219 3.19 -36.53 -4.46
CA VAL A 219 3.20 -36.51 -5.92
C VAL A 219 4.58 -37.02 -6.34
N PRO A 220 4.69 -38.06 -7.19
CA PRO A 220 6.00 -38.58 -7.59
C PRO A 220 6.86 -37.45 -8.18
N ASN A 221 8.08 -37.32 -7.66
CA ASN A 221 9.07 -36.33 -8.08
C ASN A 221 9.25 -36.36 -9.61
N VAL A 222 8.59 -35.46 -10.32
CA VAL A 222 8.93 -35.16 -11.71
C VAL A 222 10.11 -34.19 -11.66
N VAL A 223 11.24 -34.61 -12.21
CA VAL A 223 12.47 -33.82 -12.27
C VAL A 223 12.18 -32.47 -12.92
N SER A 224 12.23 -31.42 -12.11
CA SER A 224 12.02 -30.03 -12.50
C SER A 224 13.13 -29.57 -13.45
N SER A 225 12.87 -29.62 -14.76
CA SER A 225 13.66 -28.89 -15.75
C SER A 225 13.47 -27.37 -15.59
N THR A 226 14.48 -26.60 -15.97
CA THR A 226 14.56 -25.13 -15.84
C THR A 226 13.59 -24.34 -16.73
N THR A 227 12.56 -24.98 -17.29
CA THR A 227 11.63 -24.37 -18.25
C THR A 227 10.17 -24.71 -17.93
N GLY A 228 9.49 -23.78 -17.26
CA GLY A 228 8.02 -23.69 -17.21
C GLY A 228 7.32 -24.54 -16.14
N ILE A 229 6.41 -23.91 -15.39
CA ILE A 229 5.42 -24.60 -14.56
C ILE A 229 4.32 -25.11 -15.50
N THR A 230 4.09 -26.42 -15.52
CA THR A 230 2.91 -27.05 -16.14
C THR A 230 1.95 -27.47 -15.04
N GLY A 231 0.63 -27.37 -15.27
CA GLY A 231 -0.40 -27.48 -14.22
C GLY A 231 -0.45 -28.78 -13.41
N ALA A 232 0.32 -29.80 -13.79
CA ALA A 232 0.39 -31.08 -13.07
C ALA A 232 1.58 -31.20 -12.10
N ALA A 233 2.65 -30.40 -12.25
CA ALA A 233 3.84 -30.53 -11.42
C ALA A 233 3.71 -29.73 -10.11
N ALA A 234 4.09 -30.36 -9.00
CA ALA A 234 4.15 -29.72 -7.70
C ALA A 234 5.39 -28.80 -7.62
N HIS A 235 5.20 -27.58 -7.11
CA HIS A 235 6.27 -26.59 -6.97
C HIS A 235 6.17 -25.81 -5.65
N VAL A 236 7.30 -25.28 -5.20
CA VAL A 236 7.41 -24.35 -4.06
C VAL A 236 6.68 -23.01 -4.30
N MET A 237 6.24 -22.36 -3.23
CA MET A 237 5.44 -21.13 -3.25
C MET A 237 6.01 -20.04 -4.16
N ARG A 238 7.31 -19.76 -4.10
CA ARG A 238 7.98 -18.74 -4.92
C ARG A 238 7.71 -18.92 -6.42
N LYS A 239 7.71 -20.16 -6.91
CA LYS A 239 7.49 -20.44 -8.34
C LYS A 239 6.04 -20.13 -8.75
N HIS A 240 5.07 -20.39 -7.88
CA HIS A 240 3.67 -19.99 -8.11
C HIS A 240 3.56 -18.47 -8.18
N MET A 241 4.25 -17.74 -7.29
CA MET A 241 4.28 -16.29 -7.28
C MET A 241 4.84 -15.71 -8.58
N THR A 242 5.99 -16.21 -9.05
CA THR A 242 6.55 -15.81 -10.35
C THR A 242 5.55 -16.05 -11.49
N LYS A 243 4.90 -17.22 -11.50
CA LYS A 243 3.97 -17.61 -12.55
C LYS A 243 2.70 -16.75 -12.55
N ILE A 244 2.13 -16.40 -11.39
CA ILE A 244 0.94 -15.54 -11.36
C ILE A 244 1.23 -14.12 -11.86
N PHE A 245 2.40 -13.56 -11.53
CA PHE A 245 2.80 -12.25 -12.08
C PHE A 245 3.04 -12.33 -13.58
N ASP A 246 3.66 -13.40 -14.05
CA ASP A 246 3.83 -13.64 -15.49
C ASP A 246 2.49 -13.73 -16.23
N ASP A 247 1.53 -14.50 -15.72
CA ASP A 247 0.18 -14.66 -16.30
C ASP A 247 -0.58 -13.34 -16.29
N ALA A 248 -0.55 -12.62 -15.16
CA ALA A 248 -1.19 -11.32 -15.03
C ALA A 248 -0.59 -10.31 -16.02
N MET A 249 0.73 -10.19 -16.10
CA MET A 249 1.39 -9.25 -17.01
C MET A 249 1.21 -9.65 -18.48
N THR A 250 1.15 -10.94 -18.79
CA THR A 250 0.88 -11.45 -20.15
C THR A 250 -0.55 -11.10 -20.59
N SER A 251 -1.53 -11.32 -19.72
CA SER A 251 -2.95 -11.08 -20.02
C SER A 251 -3.35 -9.60 -19.94
N GLN A 252 -2.68 -8.81 -19.11
CA GLN A 252 -3.05 -7.43 -18.80
C GLN A 252 -1.87 -6.49 -19.05
N PRO A 253 -1.84 -5.76 -20.18
CA PRO A 253 -0.67 -4.97 -20.59
C PRO A 253 -0.40 -3.69 -19.79
N ASP A 254 -1.34 -3.27 -18.94
CA ASP A 254 -1.29 -2.10 -18.07
C ASP A 254 -0.69 -2.38 -16.68
N ILE A 255 -0.44 -3.64 -16.33
CA ILE A 255 0.22 -3.99 -15.06
C ILE A 255 1.70 -3.59 -15.12
N VAL A 256 2.20 -2.94 -14.08
CA VAL A 256 3.63 -2.67 -13.89
C VAL A 256 4.08 -3.20 -12.54
N TYR A 257 5.30 -3.68 -12.48
CA TYR A 257 5.93 -4.21 -11.28
C TYR A 257 7.16 -3.35 -10.97
N ILE A 258 7.15 -2.72 -9.80
CA ILE A 258 8.24 -1.82 -9.38
C ILE A 258 8.71 -2.17 -7.98
N GLY A 259 9.98 -1.94 -7.73
CA GLY A 259 10.59 -2.16 -6.42
C GLY A 259 12.10 -2.07 -6.50
N GLU A 260 12.76 -2.43 -5.42
CA GLU A 260 14.22 -2.56 -5.37
C GLU A 260 14.64 -3.95 -5.86
N ASP A 261 15.65 -4.01 -6.72
CA ASP A 261 16.23 -5.23 -7.30
C ASP A 261 15.22 -6.18 -8.00
N VAL A 262 14.03 -5.71 -8.36
CA VAL A 262 12.98 -6.50 -9.02
C VAL A 262 13.39 -6.99 -10.41
N GLN A 263 14.34 -6.34 -11.08
CA GLN A 263 14.91 -6.84 -12.34
C GLN A 263 15.92 -7.98 -12.13
N HIS A 264 16.58 -8.02 -10.96
CA HIS A 264 17.38 -9.18 -10.55
C HIS A 264 16.49 -10.37 -10.16
N GLY A 265 15.29 -10.09 -9.66
CA GLY A 265 14.32 -11.07 -9.17
C GLY A 265 13.71 -10.70 -7.81
N GLY A 266 14.05 -9.52 -7.29
CA GLY A 266 13.80 -9.13 -5.91
C GLY A 266 14.68 -9.90 -4.94
N TYR A 267 14.55 -9.62 -3.65
CA TYR A 267 15.40 -10.21 -2.60
C TYR A 267 15.25 -11.74 -2.49
N TYR A 268 14.15 -12.28 -3.01
CA TYR A 268 13.82 -13.71 -2.93
C TYR A 268 13.53 -14.35 -4.28
N MET A 269 13.96 -13.76 -5.40
CA MET A 269 13.83 -14.35 -6.75
C MET A 269 12.37 -14.65 -7.18
N VAL A 270 11.42 -13.83 -6.73
CA VAL A 270 10.00 -13.93 -7.12
C VAL A 270 9.77 -13.36 -8.51
N THR A 271 10.45 -12.27 -8.89
CA THR A 271 10.31 -11.64 -10.22
C THR A 271 11.37 -12.10 -11.22
N ASP A 272 12.09 -13.18 -10.91
CA ASP A 272 13.20 -13.70 -11.72
C ASP A 272 12.78 -13.91 -13.20
N GLY A 273 13.48 -13.22 -14.09
CA GLY A 273 13.27 -13.27 -15.54
C GLY A 273 12.04 -12.54 -16.08
N LEU A 274 11.21 -11.93 -15.21
CA LEU A 274 10.03 -11.18 -15.65
C LEU A 274 10.39 -9.89 -16.39
N ASP A 275 11.51 -9.26 -16.06
CA ASP A 275 12.02 -8.06 -16.74
C ASP A 275 12.34 -8.32 -18.22
N LYS A 276 12.96 -9.47 -18.52
CA LYS A 276 13.29 -9.92 -19.87
C LYS A 276 12.04 -10.27 -20.66
N LYS A 277 11.05 -10.90 -20.02
CA LYS A 277 9.80 -11.30 -20.64
C LYS A 277 8.83 -10.14 -20.85
N HIS A 278 8.81 -9.18 -19.93
CA HIS A 278 7.95 -8.00 -19.91
C HIS A 278 8.77 -6.70 -19.93
N PRO A 279 9.54 -6.44 -21.01
CA PRO A 279 10.50 -5.35 -21.06
C PRO A 279 9.83 -4.00 -20.85
N GLY A 280 10.39 -3.22 -19.92
CA GLY A 280 9.90 -1.89 -19.57
C GLY A 280 8.82 -1.87 -18.50
N ARG A 281 8.30 -3.02 -18.07
CA ARG A 281 7.18 -3.13 -17.11
C ARG A 281 7.59 -3.71 -15.76
N VAL A 282 8.77 -4.32 -15.65
CA VAL A 282 9.45 -4.62 -14.38
C VAL A 282 10.64 -3.69 -14.27
N GLN A 283 10.70 -2.85 -13.25
CA GLN A 283 11.67 -1.75 -13.16
C GLN A 283 12.23 -1.58 -11.76
N ASP A 284 13.55 -1.47 -11.67
CA ASP A 284 14.25 -1.16 -10.43
C ASP A 284 14.11 0.33 -10.07
N PHE A 285 13.91 0.58 -8.78
CA PHE A 285 13.95 1.91 -8.18
C PHE A 285 15.08 2.01 -7.15
N PRO A 286 15.61 3.23 -6.90
CA PRO A 286 16.52 3.46 -5.78
C PRO A 286 15.88 3.09 -4.43
N PRO A 287 16.69 2.79 -3.40
CA PRO A 287 16.22 2.45 -2.06
C PRO A 287 15.67 3.68 -1.33
N ASP A 288 14.49 4.11 -1.75
CA ASP A 288 13.71 5.22 -1.22
C ASP A 288 12.23 4.85 -1.34
N GLU A 289 11.72 4.16 -0.30
CA GLU A 289 10.37 3.62 -0.30
C GLU A 289 9.32 4.73 -0.42
N THR A 290 9.61 5.93 0.09
CA THR A 290 8.75 7.12 -0.08
C THR A 290 8.54 7.44 -1.57
N SER A 291 9.63 7.52 -2.34
CA SER A 291 9.55 7.73 -3.79
C SER A 291 8.86 6.57 -4.50
N LEU A 292 9.17 5.33 -4.10
CA LEU A 292 8.60 4.12 -4.70
C LEU A 292 7.07 4.10 -4.58
N VAL A 293 6.53 4.35 -3.38
CA VAL A 293 5.08 4.42 -3.15
C VAL A 293 4.46 5.58 -3.93
N GLY A 294 5.09 6.77 -3.93
CA GLY A 294 4.62 7.93 -4.69
C GLY A 294 4.55 7.68 -6.20
N VAL A 295 5.53 6.97 -6.76
CA VAL A 295 5.51 6.54 -8.17
C VAL A 295 4.40 5.53 -8.43
N GLY A 296 4.15 4.59 -7.51
CA GLY A 296 3.01 3.67 -7.58
C GLY A 296 1.68 4.42 -7.72
N MET A 297 1.44 5.43 -6.88
CA MET A 297 0.26 6.30 -6.98
C MET A 297 0.23 7.05 -8.33
N GLY A 298 1.35 7.62 -8.76
CA GLY A 298 1.47 8.31 -10.05
C GLY A 298 1.15 7.41 -11.25
N TYR A 299 1.61 6.16 -11.24
CA TYR A 299 1.26 5.16 -12.24
C TYR A 299 -0.22 4.82 -12.22
N ARG A 300 -0.82 4.69 -11.03
CA ARG A 300 -2.24 4.41 -10.92
C ARG A 300 -3.11 5.52 -11.50
N HIS A 301 -2.77 6.77 -11.17
CA HIS A 301 -3.43 7.96 -11.74
C HIS A 301 -3.19 8.11 -13.25
N SER A 302 -2.11 7.50 -13.77
CA SER A 302 -1.80 7.44 -15.20
C SER A 302 -2.47 6.28 -15.94
N GLY A 303 -3.34 5.51 -15.28
CA GLY A 303 -4.08 4.40 -15.88
C GLY A 303 -3.33 3.06 -15.92
N LEU A 304 -2.21 2.93 -15.19
CA LEU A 304 -1.52 1.64 -15.00
C LEU A 304 -1.99 0.98 -13.71
N LEU A 305 -1.73 -0.32 -13.56
CA LEU A 305 -1.97 -1.05 -12.30
C LEU A 305 -0.62 -1.42 -11.68
N PRO A 306 -0.19 -0.74 -10.61
CA PRO A 306 1.09 -1.01 -10.00
C PRO A 306 1.03 -2.17 -9.01
N ILE A 307 2.05 -3.02 -9.08
CA ILE A 307 2.48 -3.94 -8.03
C ILE A 307 3.78 -3.34 -7.48
N VAL A 308 3.77 -2.95 -6.21
CA VAL A 308 4.86 -2.24 -5.55
C VAL A 308 5.52 -3.17 -4.53
N GLU A 309 6.73 -3.61 -4.82
CA GLU A 309 7.52 -4.47 -3.94
C GLU A 309 8.44 -3.63 -3.06
N ILE A 310 8.28 -3.78 -1.75
CA ILE A 310 9.19 -3.21 -0.74
C ILE A 310 9.95 -4.38 -0.09
N PRO A 311 11.28 -4.30 0.03
CA PRO A 311 12.15 -5.42 0.39
C PRO A 311 11.79 -6.17 1.68
N TYR A 312 11.28 -5.48 2.69
CA TYR A 312 10.80 -6.08 3.93
C TYR A 312 9.69 -5.21 4.55
N ALA A 313 8.81 -5.83 5.33
CA ALA A 313 7.71 -5.14 6.01
C ALA A 313 8.18 -3.95 6.87
N LYS A 314 9.35 -4.08 7.49
CA LYS A 314 10.01 -3.01 8.26
C LYS A 314 10.28 -1.74 7.43
N TYR A 315 10.53 -1.87 6.14
CA TYR A 315 10.87 -0.73 5.28
C TYR A 315 9.64 0.05 4.81
N LEU A 316 8.43 -0.49 4.98
CA LEU A 316 7.21 0.31 4.83
C LEU A 316 7.20 1.48 5.82
N ASP A 317 7.84 1.34 6.98
CA ASP A 317 8.00 2.43 7.96
C ASP A 317 8.68 3.68 7.36
N CYS A 318 9.54 3.51 6.36
CA CYS A 318 10.22 4.61 5.65
C CYS A 318 9.28 5.38 4.72
N ALA A 319 8.14 4.79 4.35
CA ALA A 319 7.16 5.35 3.41
C ALA A 319 5.78 5.57 4.03
N MET A 320 5.65 5.57 5.36
CA MET A 320 4.36 5.54 6.05
C MET A 320 3.39 6.64 5.64
N ASP A 321 3.88 7.86 5.49
CA ASP A 321 3.04 8.98 5.09
C ASP A 321 2.50 8.77 3.67
N MET A 322 3.37 8.40 2.72
CA MET A 322 2.98 8.10 1.34
C MET A 322 2.06 6.87 1.22
N PHE A 323 2.29 5.85 2.06
CA PHE A 323 1.41 4.69 2.16
C PHE A 323 0.02 5.10 2.67
N THR A 324 -0.03 5.93 3.70
CA THR A 324 -1.29 6.45 4.25
C THR A 324 -2.05 7.25 3.20
N GLU A 325 -1.36 8.14 2.47
CA GLU A 325 -1.93 8.85 1.32
C GLU A 325 -2.50 7.87 0.29
N ALA A 326 -1.74 6.84 -0.11
CA ALA A 326 -2.23 5.82 -1.04
C ALA A 326 -3.54 5.18 -0.57
N CYS A 327 -3.70 4.94 0.75
CA CYS A 327 -4.91 4.33 1.33
C CYS A 327 -6.11 5.28 1.34
N VAL A 328 -5.93 6.55 1.70
CA VAL A 328 -7.05 7.50 1.89
C VAL A 328 -7.51 8.17 0.60
N MET A 329 -6.77 8.01 -0.50
CA MET A 329 -7.05 8.73 -1.75
C MET A 329 -8.42 8.44 -2.38
N ASN A 330 -8.99 7.25 -2.16
CA ASN A 330 -10.38 7.01 -2.56
C ASN A 330 -11.35 7.93 -1.82
N PHE A 331 -11.15 8.09 -0.50
CA PHE A 331 -11.95 8.98 0.32
C PHE A 331 -11.72 10.46 -0.06
N LEU A 332 -10.46 10.90 -0.13
CA LEU A 332 -10.11 12.29 -0.44
C LEU A 332 -10.62 12.74 -1.82
N SER A 333 -10.63 11.83 -2.79
CA SER A 333 -11.12 12.12 -4.14
C SER A 333 -12.62 11.88 -4.34
N ASN A 334 -13.34 11.45 -3.29
CA ASN A 334 -14.74 11.02 -3.38
C ASN A 334 -14.94 9.98 -4.51
N GLY A 335 -14.06 8.98 -4.58
CA GLY A 335 -14.04 7.91 -5.58
C GLY A 335 -13.60 8.33 -6.99
N LYS A 336 -13.23 9.59 -7.22
CA LYS A 336 -12.87 10.09 -8.57
C LYS A 336 -11.45 9.72 -8.99
N GLN A 337 -10.55 9.50 -8.04
CA GLN A 337 -9.14 9.16 -8.28
C GLN A 337 -8.72 8.00 -7.35
N PRO A 338 -9.29 6.80 -7.54
CA PRO A 338 -8.98 5.67 -6.68
C PRO A 338 -7.56 5.16 -6.94
N ASN A 339 -6.85 4.83 -5.87
CA ASN A 339 -5.43 4.47 -5.90
C ASN A 339 -5.18 2.96 -5.93
N GLY A 340 -6.09 2.19 -6.53
CA GLY A 340 -6.04 0.74 -6.43
C GLY A 340 -4.72 0.13 -6.94
N MET A 341 -4.01 -0.59 -6.07
CA MET A 341 -2.69 -1.15 -6.31
C MET A 341 -2.40 -2.30 -5.33
N VAL A 342 -1.35 -3.08 -5.61
CA VAL A 342 -0.92 -4.17 -4.73
C VAL A 342 0.45 -3.83 -4.14
N PHE A 343 0.55 -3.74 -2.82
CA PHE A 343 1.82 -3.73 -2.10
C PHE A 343 2.25 -5.17 -1.83
N ARG A 344 3.52 -5.47 -2.05
CA ARG A 344 4.13 -6.76 -1.73
C ARG A 344 5.30 -6.51 -0.79
N LEU A 345 5.21 -7.03 0.43
CA LEU A 345 6.23 -6.91 1.46
C LEU A 345 6.76 -8.29 1.81
N GLN A 346 8.05 -8.39 2.12
CA GLN A 346 8.59 -9.63 2.68
C GLN A 346 8.53 -9.58 4.20
N GLY A 347 8.04 -10.64 4.82
CA GLY A 347 7.87 -10.70 6.27
C GLY A 347 8.01 -12.11 6.82
N PHE A 348 7.78 -12.22 8.12
CA PHE A 348 7.70 -13.50 8.84
C PHE A 348 8.94 -14.39 8.61
N ALA A 349 10.12 -13.78 8.58
CA ALA A 349 11.40 -14.49 8.48
C ALA A 349 11.80 -15.14 9.82
N GLY A 350 12.50 -16.27 9.77
CA GLY A 350 12.94 -17.05 10.93
C GLY A 350 14.14 -16.52 11.72
N GLY A 351 14.46 -15.24 11.60
CA GLY A 351 15.55 -14.65 12.40
C GLY A 351 16.98 -14.98 11.94
N VAL A 352 17.17 -15.73 10.85
CA VAL A 352 18.51 -16.18 10.38
C VAL A 352 19.37 -15.02 9.86
N PHE A 353 18.74 -13.98 9.30
CA PHE A 353 19.41 -12.83 8.70
C PHE A 353 18.81 -11.51 9.18
N GLY A 354 19.65 -10.48 9.30
CA GLY A 354 19.22 -9.09 9.42
C GLY A 354 18.50 -8.67 10.71
N GLY A 355 18.33 -9.58 11.67
CA GLY A 355 17.74 -9.33 12.99
C GLY A 355 16.39 -8.63 12.89
N ASN A 356 16.13 -7.66 13.76
CA ASN A 356 14.90 -6.86 13.75
C ASN A 356 14.55 -6.26 12.38
N TYR A 357 15.54 -5.82 11.59
CA TYR A 357 15.24 -5.10 10.35
C TYR A 357 14.62 -5.99 9.25
N HIS A 358 14.72 -7.32 9.39
CA HIS A 358 14.26 -8.28 8.39
C HIS A 358 13.17 -9.21 8.95
N THR A 359 12.83 -9.07 10.24
CA THR A 359 11.97 -10.01 10.96
C THR A 359 10.92 -9.31 11.83
N HIS A 360 10.99 -7.99 11.97
CA HIS A 360 9.99 -7.22 12.70
C HIS A 360 8.76 -7.01 11.81
N ASN A 361 7.65 -7.65 12.19
CA ASN A 361 6.42 -7.69 11.41
C ASN A 361 5.35 -6.78 12.04
N MET A 362 5.60 -5.48 12.11
CA MET A 362 4.51 -4.53 12.38
C MET A 362 3.71 -4.35 11.09
N LEU A 363 2.43 -4.68 11.15
CA LEU A 363 1.55 -4.61 10.00
C LEU A 363 0.61 -3.43 10.17
N HIS A 364 0.69 -2.49 9.23
CA HIS A 364 -0.19 -1.33 9.19
C HIS A 364 -1.49 -1.72 8.50
N MET A 365 -2.62 -1.60 9.21
CA MET A 365 -3.95 -2.05 8.75
C MET A 365 -4.97 -0.89 8.79
N PRO A 366 -4.84 0.12 7.90
CA PRO A 366 -5.79 1.23 7.87
C PRO A 366 -7.18 0.77 7.39
N PRO A 367 -8.25 1.55 7.68
CA PRO A 367 -9.59 1.25 7.16
C PRO A 367 -9.63 1.22 5.63
N GLY A 368 -10.42 0.30 5.06
CA GLY A 368 -10.62 0.18 3.61
C GLY A 368 -9.45 -0.47 2.86
N PHE A 369 -8.51 -1.07 3.59
CA PHE A 369 -7.29 -1.68 3.07
C PHE A 369 -7.17 -3.15 3.50
N ASP A 370 -6.84 -4.02 2.55
CA ASP A 370 -6.79 -5.46 2.78
C ASP A 370 -5.34 -5.92 3.03
N VAL A 371 -5.08 -6.51 4.19
CA VAL A 371 -3.76 -7.08 4.53
C VAL A 371 -3.87 -8.60 4.53
N VAL A 372 -3.08 -9.26 3.69
CA VAL A 372 -3.16 -10.71 3.48
C VAL A 372 -1.81 -11.41 3.62
N CYS A 373 -1.80 -12.62 4.18
CA CYS A 373 -0.65 -13.50 4.23
C CYS A 373 -1.06 -14.92 3.87
N TYR A 374 -0.70 -15.38 2.66
CA TYR A 374 -0.98 -16.74 2.21
C TYR A 374 0.11 -17.72 2.66
N SER A 375 -0.29 -18.94 2.98
CA SER A 375 0.59 -19.96 3.54
C SER A 375 1.10 -20.98 2.51
N ASN A 376 0.69 -20.87 1.24
CA ASN A 376 1.17 -21.72 0.16
C ASN A 376 1.06 -21.05 -1.23
N GLY A 377 1.72 -21.64 -2.23
CA GLY A 377 1.78 -21.09 -3.59
C GLY A 377 0.45 -21.10 -4.35
N ARG A 378 -0.35 -22.15 -4.20
CA ARG A 378 -1.60 -22.31 -4.96
C ARG A 378 -2.60 -21.25 -4.54
N ASP A 379 -2.80 -21.07 -3.24
CA ASP A 379 -3.75 -20.09 -2.71
C ASP A 379 -3.24 -18.66 -2.85
N TYR A 380 -1.92 -18.43 -2.79
CA TYR A 380 -1.34 -17.14 -3.16
C TYR A 380 -1.72 -16.74 -4.58
N ALA A 381 -1.56 -17.64 -5.56
CA ALA A 381 -1.88 -17.34 -6.94
C ALA A 381 -3.38 -17.05 -7.14
N ARG A 382 -4.26 -17.83 -6.52
CA ARG A 382 -5.72 -17.62 -6.52
C ARG A 382 -6.10 -16.26 -5.90
N GLY A 383 -5.47 -15.90 -4.79
CA GLY A 383 -5.71 -14.66 -4.07
C GLY A 383 -5.15 -13.43 -4.78
N MET A 384 -3.98 -13.55 -5.39
CA MET A 384 -3.36 -12.50 -6.19
C MET A 384 -4.21 -12.18 -7.44
N ARG A 385 -4.80 -13.20 -8.09
CA ARG A 385 -5.77 -12.95 -9.18
C ARG A 385 -6.94 -12.10 -8.71
N TYR A 386 -7.49 -12.41 -7.54
CA TYR A 386 -8.57 -11.64 -6.93
C TYR A 386 -8.11 -10.22 -6.59
N ALA A 387 -6.97 -10.05 -5.94
CA ALA A 387 -6.43 -8.74 -5.58
C ALA A 387 -6.20 -7.83 -6.79
N ILE A 388 -5.67 -8.36 -7.90
CA ILE A 388 -5.51 -7.61 -9.15
C ILE A 388 -6.86 -7.14 -9.69
N GLN A 389 -7.89 -8.00 -9.63
CA GLN A 389 -9.25 -7.61 -10.01
C GLN A 389 -9.76 -6.47 -9.09
N GLN A 390 -9.61 -6.61 -7.79
CA GLN A 390 -10.04 -5.59 -6.82
C GLN A 390 -9.28 -4.27 -7.00
N ALA A 391 -7.98 -4.30 -7.28
CA ALA A 391 -7.15 -3.12 -7.52
C ALA A 391 -7.64 -2.30 -8.73
N ARG A 392 -8.18 -2.95 -9.76
CA ARG A 392 -8.86 -2.24 -10.86
C ARG A 392 -10.05 -1.42 -10.37
N GLY A 393 -10.80 -1.95 -9.41
CA GLY A 393 -11.92 -1.27 -8.76
C GLY A 393 -11.50 -0.15 -7.80
N GLY A 394 -10.19 0.04 -7.58
CA GLY A 394 -9.68 1.06 -6.67
C GLY A 394 -9.19 0.55 -5.34
N ARG A 395 -9.25 -0.76 -5.10
CA ARG A 395 -8.77 -1.36 -3.85
C ARG A 395 -7.26 -1.36 -3.72
N VAL A 396 -6.81 -1.08 -2.51
CA VAL A 396 -5.41 -1.22 -2.17
C VAL A 396 -5.26 -2.40 -1.22
N SER A 397 -4.32 -3.28 -1.53
CA SER A 397 -4.05 -4.48 -0.75
C SER A 397 -2.56 -4.63 -0.47
N MET A 398 -2.20 -5.19 0.69
CA MET A 398 -0.83 -5.54 1.08
C MET A 398 -0.70 -7.04 1.28
N PHE A 399 0.17 -7.63 0.50
CA PHE A 399 0.59 -9.00 0.62
C PHE A 399 1.86 -9.05 1.47
N VAL A 400 1.78 -9.71 2.62
CA VAL A 400 2.94 -9.96 3.47
C VAL A 400 3.42 -11.38 3.20
N ASP A 401 4.44 -11.50 2.37
CA ASP A 401 4.97 -12.77 1.93
C ASP A 401 5.84 -13.38 3.02
N CYS A 402 5.41 -14.53 3.55
CA CYS A 402 6.19 -15.25 4.52
C CYS A 402 7.44 -15.86 3.85
N THR A 403 8.59 -15.26 4.13
CA THR A 403 9.87 -15.62 3.49
C THR A 403 10.31 -17.05 3.77
N GLU A 404 9.95 -17.62 4.92
CA GLU A 404 10.24 -19.02 5.27
C GLU A 404 9.54 -20.02 4.35
N LEU A 405 8.37 -19.66 3.81
CA LEU A 405 7.54 -20.56 2.99
C LEU A 405 7.92 -20.57 1.53
N LEU A 406 8.63 -19.53 1.05
CA LEU A 406 8.88 -19.30 -0.37
C LEU A 406 9.51 -20.51 -1.08
N ASN A 407 10.44 -21.20 -0.40
CA ASN A 407 11.12 -22.38 -0.92
C ASN A 407 10.92 -23.63 -0.04
N LEU A 408 9.91 -23.61 0.86
CA LEU A 408 9.60 -24.76 1.70
C LEU A 408 9.06 -25.91 0.84
N ARG A 409 9.68 -27.09 0.96
CA ARG A 409 9.30 -28.29 0.20
C ARG A 409 8.56 -29.33 1.03
N GLU A 410 8.84 -29.37 2.33
CA GLU A 410 8.24 -30.30 3.27
C GLU A 410 7.96 -29.56 4.58
N VAL A 411 6.78 -29.75 5.16
CA VAL A 411 6.43 -29.20 6.49
C VAL A 411 7.11 -29.97 7.61
N GLN A 412 7.23 -31.27 7.38
CA GLN A 412 7.88 -32.24 8.25
C GLN A 412 8.38 -33.38 7.37
N ARG A 413 9.29 -34.18 7.89
CA ARG A 413 9.98 -35.22 7.12
C ARG A 413 8.97 -36.13 6.40
N GLY A 414 8.95 -36.06 5.07
CA GLY A 414 8.09 -36.88 4.22
C GLY A 414 6.65 -36.37 4.00
N VAL A 415 6.30 -35.17 4.48
CA VAL A 415 5.01 -34.51 4.17
C VAL A 415 5.26 -33.31 3.25
N PRO A 416 4.97 -33.44 1.94
CA PRO A 416 5.23 -32.38 0.97
C PRO A 416 4.42 -31.10 1.24
N TRP A 417 5.05 -29.97 0.93
CA TRP A 417 4.44 -28.63 0.91
C TRP A 417 4.42 -28.01 -0.49
N GLU A 418 5.02 -28.69 -1.47
CA GLU A 418 4.91 -28.32 -2.87
C GLU A 418 3.50 -28.60 -3.38
N MET A 419 2.98 -27.69 -4.20
CA MET A 419 1.60 -27.79 -4.71
C MET A 419 1.56 -27.64 -6.22
N ALA A 420 0.58 -28.27 -6.86
CA ALA A 420 0.27 -28.04 -8.26
C ALA A 420 -0.25 -26.61 -8.48
N TYR A 421 0.12 -26.01 -9.61
CA TYR A 421 -0.35 -24.66 -9.96
C TYR A 421 -1.86 -24.64 -10.22
N THR A 422 -2.48 -23.51 -9.88
CA THR A 422 -3.92 -23.29 -9.99
C THR A 422 -4.33 -22.95 -11.43
N ALA A 423 -5.53 -23.40 -11.83
CA ALA A 423 -6.09 -23.03 -13.13
C ALA A 423 -6.45 -21.53 -13.20
N ASP A 424 -6.48 -20.95 -14.40
CA ASP A 424 -6.72 -19.51 -14.59
C ASP A 424 -8.14 -19.06 -14.18
N THR A 425 -9.06 -20.02 -14.05
CA THR A 425 -10.44 -19.79 -13.59
C THR A 425 -10.61 -19.91 -12.07
N GLU A 426 -9.57 -20.31 -11.35
CA GLU A 426 -9.63 -20.47 -9.89
C GLU A 426 -9.19 -19.18 -9.17
N PHE A 427 -10.04 -18.73 -8.25
CA PHE A 427 -9.85 -17.57 -7.39
C PHE A 427 -10.09 -17.95 -5.92
N CYS A 428 -9.59 -17.13 -5.01
CA CYS A 428 -10.08 -17.04 -3.63
C CYS A 428 -10.23 -15.56 -3.29
N THR A 429 -11.34 -15.24 -2.67
CA THR A 429 -11.67 -13.94 -2.10
C THR A 429 -10.93 -13.75 -0.77
N TYR A 430 -10.96 -12.54 -0.24
CA TYR A 430 -10.42 -12.27 1.10
C TYR A 430 -11.24 -12.91 2.23
N ASP A 431 -12.48 -13.31 1.95
CA ASP A 431 -13.36 -13.96 2.93
C ASP A 431 -13.08 -15.46 3.11
N ASP A 432 -12.31 -16.07 2.21
CA ASP A 432 -12.05 -17.50 2.23
C ASP A 432 -11.00 -17.90 3.27
N VAL A 433 -11.23 -19.04 3.92
CA VAL A 433 -10.26 -19.71 4.79
C VAL A 433 -10.05 -21.16 4.36
N PHE A 434 -8.91 -21.74 4.74
CA PHE A 434 -8.56 -23.11 4.35
C PHE A 434 -8.39 -24.00 5.57
N VAL A 435 -8.99 -25.20 5.57
CA VAL A 435 -9.04 -26.07 6.75
C VAL A 435 -8.33 -27.39 6.48
N TYR A 436 -7.30 -27.67 7.27
CA TYR A 436 -6.59 -28.95 7.30
C TYR A 436 -7.15 -29.81 8.42
N ARG A 437 -7.86 -30.89 8.03
CA ARG A 437 -8.54 -31.77 8.98
C ARG A 437 -7.59 -32.79 9.61
N GLY A 438 -7.48 -32.79 10.93
CA GLY A 438 -6.85 -33.87 11.68
C GLY A 438 -7.86 -34.99 11.95
N LYS A 439 -7.50 -36.25 11.65
CA LYS A 439 -8.30 -37.43 12.00
C LYS A 439 -7.46 -38.38 12.84
N ALA A 440 -8.01 -38.82 13.98
CA ALA A 440 -7.41 -39.88 14.77
C ALA A 440 -7.41 -41.20 13.97
N THR A 441 -6.29 -41.92 13.97
CA THR A 441 -6.08 -43.13 13.16
C THR A 441 -6.49 -44.43 13.86
N THR A 442 -6.88 -44.38 15.14
CA THR A 442 -7.24 -45.55 15.93
C THR A 442 -8.76 -45.69 16.10
N HIS A 443 -9.26 -46.91 15.85
CA HIS A 443 -10.68 -47.28 15.86
C HIS A 443 -11.38 -47.19 17.23
N GLU A 444 -10.69 -46.82 18.31
CA GLU A 444 -11.27 -46.78 19.66
C GLU A 444 -12.05 -45.49 19.97
N ALA A 445 -12.04 -44.48 19.08
CA ALA A 445 -12.76 -43.21 19.25
C ALA A 445 -14.13 -43.15 18.53
N ALA A 446 -14.69 -44.29 18.10
CA ALA A 446 -15.96 -44.33 17.37
C ALA A 446 -17.22 -44.17 18.27
N GLN A 447 -17.07 -43.73 19.52
CA GLN A 447 -18.21 -43.46 20.40
C GLN A 447 -18.12 -42.08 21.07
N VAL A 448 -19.22 -41.34 20.90
CA VAL A 448 -19.65 -40.12 21.61
C VAL A 448 -19.00 -38.80 21.13
N ASP A 449 -19.77 -38.02 20.37
CA ASP A 449 -19.90 -36.55 20.48
C ASP A 449 -18.59 -35.76 20.78
N ALA A 450 -17.49 -36.12 20.10
CA ALA A 450 -16.17 -35.62 20.41
C ALA A 450 -16.01 -34.21 19.84
N LYS A 451 -16.18 -33.23 20.71
CA LYS A 451 -16.00 -31.81 20.39
C LYS A 451 -14.57 -31.55 19.87
N ARG A 452 -14.45 -30.84 18.74
CA ARG A 452 -13.18 -30.59 18.04
C ARG A 452 -12.51 -29.30 18.51
N LEU A 453 -11.18 -29.27 18.43
CA LEU A 453 -10.39 -28.07 18.62
C LEU A 453 -9.98 -27.48 17.26
N LEU A 454 -10.06 -26.15 17.12
CA LEU A 454 -9.59 -25.41 15.95
C LEU A 454 -8.35 -24.57 16.30
N ILE A 455 -7.28 -24.68 15.54
CA ILE A 455 -6.13 -23.77 15.57
C ILE A 455 -6.24 -22.82 14.39
N VAL A 456 -6.47 -21.53 14.63
CA VAL A 456 -6.53 -20.48 13.60
C VAL A 456 -5.17 -19.80 13.52
N THR A 457 -4.57 -19.76 12.34
CA THR A 457 -3.25 -19.16 12.12
C THR A 457 -3.07 -18.76 10.64
N TYR A 458 -1.88 -18.28 10.27
CA TYR A 458 -1.56 -17.84 8.91
C TYR A 458 -0.03 -17.90 8.68
N GLY A 459 0.41 -17.77 7.43
CA GLY A 459 1.82 -17.79 7.07
C GLY A 459 2.57 -19.02 7.61
N ASN A 460 3.77 -18.82 8.15
CA ASN A 460 4.56 -19.88 8.77
C ASN A 460 3.94 -20.48 10.04
N GLY A 461 2.92 -19.83 10.62
CA GLY A 461 2.12 -20.42 11.67
C GLY A 461 1.38 -21.67 11.21
N VAL A 462 1.03 -21.81 9.93
CA VAL A 462 0.31 -22.98 9.40
C VAL A 462 1.17 -24.25 9.47
N PRO A 463 2.40 -24.31 8.91
CA PRO A 463 3.30 -25.46 9.13
C PRO A 463 3.53 -25.78 10.61
N LEU A 464 3.70 -24.78 11.47
CA LEU A 464 3.87 -24.99 12.93
C LEU A 464 2.61 -25.61 13.58
N ALA A 465 1.43 -25.15 13.18
CA ALA A 465 0.16 -25.68 13.67
C ALA A 465 -0.10 -27.11 13.16
N LEU A 466 0.34 -27.46 11.95
CA LEU A 466 0.28 -28.83 11.44
C LEU A 466 1.20 -29.78 12.22
N GLN A 467 2.41 -29.34 12.58
CA GLN A 467 3.29 -30.10 13.48
C GLN A 467 2.65 -30.28 14.88
N ALA A 468 2.02 -29.23 15.41
CA ALA A 468 1.28 -29.31 16.67
C ALA A 468 0.09 -30.26 16.58
N GLN A 469 -0.66 -30.22 15.47
CA GLN A 469 -1.77 -31.13 15.19
C GLN A 469 -1.31 -32.59 15.22
N GLU A 470 -0.20 -32.93 14.55
CA GLU A 470 0.34 -34.29 14.58
C GLU A 470 0.72 -34.71 16.01
N GLN A 471 1.45 -33.86 16.74
CA GLN A 471 1.86 -34.18 18.11
C GLN A 471 0.65 -34.42 19.02
N LEU A 472 -0.36 -33.55 18.96
CA LEU A 472 -1.58 -33.64 19.78
C LEU A 472 -2.44 -34.86 19.40
N LEU A 473 -2.45 -35.26 18.12
CA LEU A 473 -3.10 -36.49 17.66
C LEU A 473 -2.39 -37.73 18.21
N GLN A 474 -1.05 -37.76 18.22
CA GLN A 474 -0.26 -38.86 18.79
C GLN A 474 -0.45 -38.99 20.30
N GLU A 475 -0.72 -37.88 20.99
CA GLU A 475 -1.06 -37.90 22.41
C GLU A 475 -2.45 -38.54 22.68
N ASN A 476 -3.25 -38.88 21.66
CA ASN A 476 -4.61 -39.46 21.71
C ASN A 476 -5.64 -38.60 22.48
N ARG A 477 -5.52 -37.27 22.44
CA ARG A 477 -6.31 -36.39 23.33
C ARG A 477 -7.43 -35.60 22.65
N LEU A 478 -7.29 -35.19 21.38
CA LEU A 478 -8.24 -34.28 20.73
C LEU A 478 -8.23 -34.44 19.20
N GLU A 479 -9.39 -34.30 18.55
CA GLU A 479 -9.45 -34.02 17.11
C GLU A 479 -9.13 -32.53 16.89
N VAL A 480 -8.01 -32.26 16.23
CA VAL A 480 -7.49 -30.90 16.01
C VAL A 480 -7.58 -30.56 14.52
N ASP A 481 -8.21 -29.44 14.19
CA ASP A 481 -8.19 -28.84 12.86
C ASP A 481 -7.29 -27.62 12.82
N VAL A 482 -6.66 -27.35 11.68
CA VAL A 482 -5.89 -26.13 11.44
C VAL A 482 -6.61 -25.30 10.38
N CYS A 483 -6.92 -24.04 10.71
CA CYS A 483 -7.49 -23.05 9.80
C CYS A 483 -6.41 -22.05 9.40
N ASP A 484 -6.05 -22.05 8.12
CA ASP A 484 -5.28 -20.99 7.47
C ASP A 484 -6.22 -19.82 7.18
N CYS A 485 -5.93 -18.67 7.79
CA CYS A 485 -6.73 -17.45 7.74
C CYS A 485 -5.90 -16.32 7.09
N PRO A 486 -5.89 -16.20 5.74
CA PRO A 486 -4.97 -15.29 5.07
C PRO A 486 -5.25 -13.81 5.31
N LEU A 487 -6.53 -13.40 5.36
CA LEU A 487 -6.89 -12.00 5.59
C LEU A 487 -6.66 -11.65 7.06
N LEU A 488 -5.87 -10.61 7.30
CA LEU A 488 -5.43 -10.17 8.63
C LEU A 488 -6.15 -8.89 9.08
N SER A 489 -6.51 -8.00 8.15
CA SER A 489 -7.09 -6.68 8.47
C SER A 489 -8.55 -6.71 8.93
N SER A 490 -9.27 -7.81 8.69
CA SER A 490 -10.64 -8.00 9.21
C SER A 490 -10.99 -9.48 9.33
N VAL A 491 -12.09 -9.80 10.03
CA VAL A 491 -12.58 -11.18 10.19
C VAL A 491 -13.18 -11.67 8.87
N PRO A 492 -12.60 -12.69 8.23
CA PRO A 492 -13.16 -13.27 7.01
C PRO A 492 -14.53 -13.90 7.29
N ALA A 493 -15.47 -13.76 6.36
CA ALA A 493 -16.78 -14.42 6.48
C ALA A 493 -16.64 -15.96 6.59
N GLY A 494 -15.64 -16.56 5.93
CA GLY A 494 -15.31 -17.97 6.03
C GLY A 494 -14.91 -18.40 7.44
N LEU A 495 -14.10 -17.60 8.13
CA LEU A 495 -13.73 -17.87 9.53
C LEU A 495 -14.96 -17.79 10.45
N GLU A 496 -15.79 -16.76 10.25
CA GLU A 496 -17.03 -16.59 11.02
C GLU A 496 -17.99 -17.77 10.82
N ALA A 497 -18.16 -18.24 9.58
CA ALA A 497 -18.98 -19.39 9.25
C ALA A 497 -18.40 -20.69 9.86
N LEU A 498 -17.08 -20.88 9.79
CA LEU A 498 -16.39 -22.05 10.31
C LEU A 498 -16.55 -22.17 11.83
N VAL A 499 -16.28 -21.09 12.57
CA VAL A 499 -16.44 -21.04 14.03
C VAL A 499 -17.92 -21.17 14.41
N GLY A 500 -18.82 -20.54 13.65
CA GLY A 500 -20.27 -20.59 13.86
C GLY A 500 -20.94 -21.91 13.47
N SER A 501 -20.21 -22.87 12.89
CA SER A 501 -20.76 -24.15 12.42
C SER A 501 -21.25 -25.08 13.54
N GLY A 502 -20.81 -24.83 14.78
CA GLY A 502 -21.07 -25.72 15.92
C GLY A 502 -20.15 -26.94 16.01
N ALA A 503 -19.18 -27.07 15.09
CA ALA A 503 -18.24 -28.21 15.07
C ALA A 503 -17.14 -28.15 16.14
N TYR A 504 -16.94 -26.97 16.75
CA TYR A 504 -15.80 -26.70 17.65
C TYR A 504 -16.26 -26.26 19.03
N ASP A 505 -15.60 -26.76 20.07
CA ASP A 505 -15.77 -26.28 21.45
C ASP A 505 -14.55 -25.54 21.99
N ARG A 506 -13.43 -25.61 21.26
CA ARG A 506 -12.17 -24.96 21.58
C ARG A 506 -11.61 -24.30 20.33
N VAL A 507 -11.21 -23.03 20.45
CA VAL A 507 -10.55 -22.30 19.36
C VAL A 507 -9.29 -21.61 19.89
N LEU A 508 -8.13 -22.02 19.40
CA LEU A 508 -6.85 -21.38 19.66
C LEU A 508 -6.47 -20.49 18.48
N PHE A 509 -6.28 -19.20 18.72
CA PHE A 509 -5.72 -18.27 17.74
C PHE A 509 -4.20 -18.20 17.95
N ALA A 510 -3.43 -18.79 17.03
CA ALA A 510 -1.97 -18.83 17.08
C ALA A 510 -1.38 -17.79 16.13
N ASP A 511 -0.98 -16.64 16.68
CA ASP A 511 -0.60 -15.47 15.92
C ASP A 511 0.92 -15.38 15.72
N VAL A 512 1.34 -15.12 14.48
CA VAL A 512 2.75 -15.01 14.09
C VAL A 512 3.35 -13.67 14.55
N CYS A 513 2.52 -12.64 14.67
CA CYS A 513 2.93 -11.33 15.16
C CYS A 513 3.13 -11.32 16.67
N LYS A 514 3.69 -10.21 17.16
CA LYS A 514 4.04 -10.01 18.58
C LYS A 514 2.80 -9.63 19.38
N GLU A 515 2.73 -10.10 20.62
CA GLU A 515 1.68 -9.71 21.57
C GLU A 515 1.48 -8.18 21.60
N GLY A 516 0.22 -7.75 21.44
CA GLY A 516 -0.18 -6.34 21.38
C GLY A 516 -0.15 -5.72 19.98
N GLN A 517 0.34 -6.45 18.97
CA GLN A 517 0.36 -6.04 17.55
C GLN A 517 -0.20 -7.13 16.63
N ASN A 518 -0.88 -8.12 17.21
CA ASN A 518 -1.17 -9.39 16.58
C ASN A 518 -2.64 -9.41 16.07
N PRO A 519 -2.89 -9.58 14.76
CA PRO A 519 -4.21 -9.39 14.16
C PRO A 519 -5.28 -10.36 14.65
N LEU A 520 -4.92 -11.60 14.97
CA LEU A 520 -5.89 -12.62 15.38
C LEU A 520 -6.52 -12.34 16.74
N SER A 521 -5.87 -11.53 17.59
CA SER A 521 -6.50 -11.05 18.82
C SER A 521 -7.75 -10.19 18.53
N SER A 522 -7.66 -9.34 17.51
CA SER A 522 -8.78 -8.50 17.05
C SER A 522 -9.88 -9.36 16.44
N HIS A 523 -9.52 -10.39 15.67
CA HIS A 523 -10.49 -11.32 15.12
C HIS A 523 -11.27 -12.06 16.20
N MET A 524 -10.56 -12.60 17.19
CA MET A 524 -11.15 -13.27 18.34
C MET A 524 -12.15 -12.36 19.06
N VAL A 525 -11.76 -11.11 19.35
CA VAL A 525 -12.64 -10.13 20.03
C VAL A 525 -13.87 -9.79 19.18
N ILE A 526 -13.71 -9.59 17.87
CA ILE A 526 -14.84 -9.32 16.97
C ILE A 526 -15.80 -10.50 16.92
N LEU A 527 -15.30 -11.73 16.81
CA LEU A 527 -16.11 -12.95 16.84
C LEU A 527 -16.83 -13.14 18.18
N MET A 528 -16.19 -12.80 19.31
CA MET A 528 -16.84 -12.78 20.62
C MET A 528 -17.99 -11.77 20.66
N ASN A 529 -17.75 -10.53 20.22
CA ASN A 529 -18.77 -9.48 20.17
C ASN A 529 -19.94 -9.80 19.24
N ARG A 530 -19.69 -10.57 18.17
CA ARG A 530 -20.72 -11.11 17.26
C ARG A 530 -21.43 -12.37 17.80
N GLY A 531 -21.11 -12.81 19.02
CA GLY A 531 -21.70 -13.98 19.66
C GLY A 531 -21.27 -15.32 19.06
N LYS A 532 -20.21 -15.35 18.25
CA LYS A 532 -19.70 -16.57 17.58
C LYS A 532 -18.80 -17.40 18.49
N LEU A 533 -18.09 -16.74 19.42
CA LEU A 533 -17.26 -17.37 20.46
C LEU A 533 -17.85 -17.19 21.88
N GLY A 534 -18.82 -16.28 22.07
CA GLY A 534 -19.04 -15.58 23.34
C GLY A 534 -20.21 -16.01 24.24
N ASN A 535 -20.96 -17.09 23.96
CA ASN A 535 -22.11 -17.49 24.79
C ASN A 535 -21.84 -18.69 25.74
N GLY A 536 -20.57 -18.94 26.09
CA GLY A 536 -20.16 -20.03 26.98
C GLY A 536 -20.07 -21.42 26.34
N SER A 537 -20.34 -21.54 25.03
CA SER A 537 -20.29 -22.79 24.27
C SER A 537 -18.89 -23.14 23.73
N ILE A 538 -18.04 -22.14 23.50
CA ILE A 538 -16.69 -22.31 22.92
C ILE A 538 -15.67 -21.65 23.85
N LYS A 539 -14.66 -22.40 24.29
CA LYS A 539 -13.48 -21.84 24.93
C LYS A 539 -12.53 -21.31 23.87
N SER A 540 -12.05 -20.08 24.03
CA SER A 540 -11.08 -19.52 23.08
C SER A 540 -9.92 -18.82 23.76
N ARG A 541 -8.74 -18.91 23.16
CA ARG A 541 -7.51 -18.27 23.61
C ARG A 541 -6.72 -17.76 22.41
N CYS A 542 -6.03 -16.64 22.58
CA CYS A 542 -5.05 -16.15 21.61
C CYS A 542 -3.65 -16.24 22.22
N ILE A 543 -2.71 -16.81 21.47
CA ILE A 543 -1.29 -16.82 21.77
C ILE A 543 -0.55 -16.07 20.66
N ALA A 544 0.55 -15.42 21.00
CA ALA A 544 1.35 -14.64 20.09
C ALA A 544 2.83 -14.73 20.48
N ALA A 545 3.72 -14.32 19.58
CA ALA A 545 5.14 -14.20 19.90
C ALA A 545 5.37 -13.17 21.03
N PRO A 546 6.36 -13.38 21.93
CA PRO A 546 6.58 -12.50 23.07
C PRO A 546 6.92 -11.08 22.64
N ARG A 547 6.46 -10.07 23.40
CA ARG A 547 6.71 -8.64 23.15
C ARG A 547 8.18 -8.26 23.36
N THR A 548 9.01 -8.62 22.38
CA THR A 548 10.44 -8.37 22.37
C THR A 548 10.95 -8.18 20.95
N TYR A 549 12.10 -7.51 20.84
CA TYR A 549 12.90 -7.45 19.63
C TYR A 549 13.49 -8.84 19.29
N ASN A 550 13.74 -9.09 18.01
CA ASN A 550 14.34 -10.30 17.47
C ASN A 550 15.86 -10.16 17.36
N PRO A 551 16.65 -10.75 18.28
CA PRO A 551 18.08 -10.84 18.10
C PRO A 551 18.41 -11.79 16.94
N LEU A 552 19.54 -11.54 16.28
CA LEU A 552 19.99 -12.35 15.15
C LEU A 552 20.21 -13.81 15.57
N GLY A 553 19.71 -14.75 14.77
CA GLY A 553 19.94 -16.19 14.94
C GLY A 553 19.15 -16.85 16.08
N ASN A 554 18.16 -16.18 16.65
CA ASN A 554 17.36 -16.72 17.75
C ASN A 554 15.89 -16.85 17.37
N THR A 555 15.36 -18.08 17.41
CA THR A 555 13.95 -18.37 17.10
C THR A 555 13.02 -18.26 18.30
N LEU A 556 13.55 -18.12 19.53
CA LEU A 556 12.76 -18.02 20.77
C LEU A 556 11.87 -16.79 20.82
N THR A 557 12.16 -15.79 20.01
CA THR A 557 11.37 -14.56 19.94
C THR A 557 10.20 -14.67 18.96
N PHE A 558 10.04 -15.78 18.25
CA PHE A 558 8.94 -16.03 17.31
C PHE A 558 7.96 -17.05 17.89
N LEU A 559 6.76 -17.11 17.30
CA LEU A 559 5.82 -18.20 17.56
C LEU A 559 6.52 -19.53 17.21
N ASN A 560 6.41 -20.52 18.09
CA ASN A 560 7.00 -21.83 17.89
C ASN A 560 6.02 -22.95 18.30
N LEU A 561 6.38 -24.19 17.97
CA LEU A 561 5.59 -25.39 18.24
C LEU A 561 5.20 -25.51 19.73
N HIS A 562 6.14 -25.26 20.64
CA HIS A 562 5.89 -25.38 22.08
C HIS A 562 4.83 -24.37 22.56
N ASP A 563 4.83 -23.15 22.03
CA ASP A 563 3.80 -22.16 22.36
C ASP A 563 2.40 -22.61 21.93
N ILE A 564 2.26 -23.21 20.74
CA ILE A 564 0.98 -23.74 20.23
C ILE A 564 0.49 -24.90 21.09
N VAL A 565 1.34 -25.90 21.33
CA VAL A 565 0.99 -27.08 22.15
C VAL A 565 0.63 -26.68 23.58
N ARG A 566 1.43 -25.80 24.21
CA ARG A 566 1.12 -25.25 25.54
C ARG A 566 -0.22 -24.51 25.52
N GLY A 567 -0.46 -23.67 24.51
CA GLY A 567 -1.70 -22.92 24.36
C GLY A 567 -2.93 -23.81 24.22
N VAL A 568 -2.80 -24.96 23.55
CA VAL A 568 -3.85 -25.99 23.49
C VAL A 568 -4.08 -26.64 24.85
N HIS A 569 -3.03 -27.00 25.59
CA HIS A 569 -3.19 -27.62 26.91
C HIS A 569 -3.79 -26.68 27.97
N GLU A 570 -3.56 -25.39 27.85
CA GLU A 570 -4.13 -24.37 28.72
C GLU A 570 -5.64 -24.12 28.47
N LEU A 571 -6.18 -24.58 27.34
CA LEU A 571 -7.56 -24.35 26.87
C LEU A 571 -8.54 -25.48 27.27
#